data_AF-A0A935P2R0-F1
#
_entry.id   AF-A0A935P2R0-F1
#
_cell.length_a   1.000
_cell.length_b   1.000
_cell.length_c   1.000
_cell.angle_alpha   90.00
_cell.angle_beta   90.00
_cell.angle_gamma   90.00
#
_symmetry.space_group_name_H-M   'P 1'
#
loop_
_entity.id
_entity.type
_entity.pdbx_description
1 polymer ?
#
loop_
_entity_poly.entity_id
_entity_poly.type
_entity_poly.pdbx_seq_one_letter_code
_entity_poly.pdbx_strand_id
1 'polypeptide(L)'
;MGFLQNFQNAIYALFRFILGAMFALHGAQKILGFPIDGPKLERFSQLWIGGVLELVLGALIAVGLFTRAAAFVASGVMAVAYFQFHKGYVLEGYGWLPIVNQGELAVVYCFAFLYIASHGGGKASIDRG
;
A
#
# COMPACT_ATOMS: atom_id res chain seq x y z
N MET A 1 -23.98 12.95 2.08
CA MET A 1 -24.38 13.20 3.48
C MET A 1 -23.66 14.46 3.98
N GLY A 2 -24.37 15.56 4.23
CA GLY A 2 -23.74 16.87 4.53
C GLY A 2 -22.84 16.87 5.78
N PHE A 3 -23.15 16.06 6.78
CA PHE A 3 -22.36 16.02 8.02
C PHE A 3 -20.92 15.52 7.82
N LEU A 4 -20.67 14.60 6.88
CA LEU A 4 -19.32 14.04 6.63
C LEU A 4 -18.39 15.03 5.92
N GLN A 5 -18.93 16.00 5.19
CA GLN A 5 -18.13 17.01 4.48
C GLN A 5 -17.31 17.85 5.46
N ASN A 6 -17.86 18.14 6.64
CA ASN A 6 -17.16 18.87 7.71
C ASN A 6 -15.92 18.12 8.23
N PHE A 7 -15.89 16.79 8.07
CA PHE A 7 -14.81 15.93 8.54
C PHE A 7 -13.91 15.43 7.40
N GLN A 8 -14.10 15.89 6.16
CA GLN A 8 -13.39 15.36 4.99
C GLN A 8 -11.87 15.31 5.17
N ASN A 9 -11.27 16.38 5.71
CA ASN A 9 -9.83 16.43 5.96
C ASN A 9 -9.36 15.41 7.02
N ALA A 10 -10.14 15.24 8.09
CA ALA A 10 -9.83 14.30 9.15
C ALA A 10 -10.00 12.85 8.68
N ILE A 11 -11.06 12.58 7.93
CA ILE A 11 -11.33 11.28 7.32
C ILE A 11 -10.23 10.93 6.31
N TYR A 12 -9.78 11.89 5.50
CA TYR A 12 -8.66 11.67 4.58
C TYR A 12 -7.35 11.37 5.32
N ALA A 13 -7.03 12.12 6.38
CA ALA A 13 -5.86 11.86 7.20
C ALA A 13 -5.90 10.45 7.82
N LEU A 14 -7.06 10.04 8.32
CA LEU A 14 -7.28 8.70 8.87
C LEU A 14 -7.14 7.62 7.80
N PHE A 15 -7.73 7.84 6.62
CA PHE A 15 -7.62 6.94 5.46
C PHE A 15 -6.15 6.74 5.04
N ARG A 16 -5.40 7.84 4.90
CA ARG A 16 -3.97 7.83 4.59
C ARG A 16 -3.18 7.08 5.67
N PHE A 17 -3.44 7.39 6.94
CA PHE A 17 -2.78 6.76 8.07
C PHE A 17 -3.01 5.24 8.09
N ILE A 18 -4.26 4.80 8.01
CA ILE A 18 -4.62 3.38 8.08
C ILE A 18 -4.02 2.61 6.90
N LEU A 19 -4.15 3.12 5.67
CA LEU A 19 -3.58 2.43 4.51
C LEU A 19 -2.06 2.32 4.58
N GLY A 20 -1.39 3.41 4.96
CA GLY A 20 0.06 3.38 5.17
C GLY A 20 0.47 2.41 6.27
N ALA A 21 -0.23 2.42 7.41
CA ALA A 21 0.06 1.55 8.54
C ALA A 21 -0.15 0.07 8.21
N MET A 22 -1.25 -0.29 7.56
CA MET A 22 -1.50 -1.68 7.15
C MET A 22 -0.47 -2.17 6.14
N PHE A 23 -0.06 -1.31 5.19
CA PHE A 23 1.02 -1.61 4.26
C PHE A 23 2.36 -1.81 4.96
N ALA A 24 2.67 -0.94 5.94
CA ALA A 24 3.86 -1.06 6.75
C ALA A 24 3.86 -2.35 7.59
N LEU A 25 2.71 -2.81 8.07
CA LEU A 25 2.58 -4.09 8.80
C LEU A 25 2.89 -5.30 7.91
N HIS A 26 2.52 -5.29 6.62
CA HIS A 26 2.94 -6.34 5.69
C HIS A 26 4.47 -6.39 5.53
N GLY A 27 5.10 -5.21 5.42
CA GLY A 27 6.56 -5.11 5.38
C GLY A 27 7.22 -5.52 6.70
N ALA A 28 6.66 -5.10 7.84
CA ALA A 28 7.14 -5.48 9.17
C ALA A 28 7.09 -6.99 9.37
N GLN A 29 6.03 -7.65 8.91
CA GLN A 29 5.93 -9.11 8.96
C GLN A 29 7.07 -9.76 8.15
N LYS A 30 7.30 -9.29 6.92
CA LYS A 30 8.31 -9.84 5.99
C LYS A 30 9.75 -9.60 6.46
N ILE A 31 10.02 -8.45 7.07
CA ILE A 31 11.40 -7.99 7.35
C ILE A 31 11.77 -8.11 8.83
N LEU A 32 10.82 -7.85 9.73
CA LEU A 32 11.05 -7.81 11.17
C LEU A 32 10.45 -9.00 11.92
N GLY A 33 9.57 -9.79 11.28
CA GLY A 33 8.84 -10.87 11.96
C GLY A 33 7.82 -10.33 12.98
N PHE A 34 7.30 -9.12 12.77
CA PHE A 34 6.33 -8.46 13.65
C PHE A 34 5.06 -8.09 12.86
N PRO A 35 3.84 -8.20 13.43
CA PRO A 35 3.51 -8.69 14.78
C PRO A 35 3.45 -10.22 14.89
N ILE A 36 3.55 -10.91 13.77
CA ILE A 36 3.59 -12.37 13.67
C ILE A 36 4.77 -12.77 12.78
N ASP A 37 5.21 -14.02 12.91
CA ASP A 37 6.29 -14.56 12.08
C ASP A 37 5.97 -14.42 10.58
N GLY A 38 6.96 -13.95 9.83
CA GLY A 38 6.92 -13.84 8.39
C GLY A 38 7.57 -15.02 7.67
N PRO A 39 7.43 -15.10 6.34
CA PRO A 39 8.18 -16.06 5.54
C PRO A 39 9.70 -15.80 5.69
N LYS A 40 10.49 -16.87 5.65
CA LYS A 40 11.96 -16.74 5.58
C LYS A 40 12.34 -16.29 4.18
N LEU A 41 12.58 -14.99 4.01
CA LEU A 41 12.99 -14.40 2.74
C LEU A 41 14.52 -14.36 2.64
N GLU A 42 15.05 -14.78 1.49
CA GLU A 42 16.45 -14.57 1.18
C GLU A 42 16.74 -13.06 1.07
N ARG A 43 17.80 -12.60 1.72
CA ARG A 43 18.18 -11.17 1.71
C ARG A 43 18.46 -10.72 0.28
N PHE A 44 17.98 -9.54 -0.08
CA PHE A 44 18.07 -8.97 -1.43
C PHE A 44 17.27 -9.72 -2.52
N SER A 45 16.50 -10.75 -2.17
CA SER A 45 15.49 -11.28 -3.08
C SER A 45 14.43 -10.22 -3.40
N GLN A 46 13.71 -10.40 -4.51
CA GLN A 46 12.64 -9.49 -4.90
C GLN A 46 11.56 -9.33 -3.81
N LEU A 47 11.19 -10.43 -3.14
CA LEU A 47 10.22 -10.40 -2.04
C LEU A 47 10.77 -9.66 -0.81
N TRP A 48 12.06 -9.81 -0.52
CA TRP A 48 12.70 -9.07 0.55
C TRP A 48 12.73 -7.56 0.26
N ILE A 49 13.09 -7.17 -0.98
CA ILE A 49 13.03 -5.76 -1.42
C ILE A 49 11.60 -5.24 -1.33
N GLY A 50 10.62 -6.03 -1.79
CA GLY A 50 9.19 -5.71 -1.65
C GLY A 50 8.78 -5.46 -0.20
N GLY A 51 9.20 -6.33 0.73
CA GLY A 51 8.93 -6.16 2.16
C GLY A 51 9.56 -4.89 2.75
N VAL A 52 10.78 -4.53 2.35
CA VAL A 52 11.41 -3.26 2.77
C VAL A 52 10.64 -2.06 2.22
N LEU A 53 10.23 -2.10 0.95
CA LEU A 53 9.43 -1.03 0.35
C LEU A 53 8.07 -0.89 1.03
N GLU A 54 7.40 -2.01 1.33
CA GLU A 54 6.14 -2.02 2.08
C GLU A 54 6.27 -1.33 3.44
N LEU A 55 7.32 -1.70 4.19
CA LEU A 55 7.60 -1.14 5.50
C LEU A 55 7.87 0.37 5.45
N VAL A 56 8.83 0.78 4.61
CA VAL A 56 9.31 2.16 4.56
C VAL A 56 8.27 3.08 3.92
N LEU A 57 7.74 2.71 2.75
CA LEU A 57 6.75 3.55 2.06
C LEU A 57 5.45 3.62 2.84
N GLY A 58 5.02 2.51 3.45
CA GLY A 58 3.84 2.48 4.32
C GLY A 58 3.99 3.44 5.50
N ALA A 59 5.13 3.42 6.19
CA ALA A 59 5.40 4.33 7.30
C ALA A 59 5.40 5.80 6.86
N LEU A 60 6.08 6.12 5.74
CA LEU A 60 6.12 7.47 5.17
C LEU A 60 4.71 7.98 4.80
N ILE A 61 3.91 7.14 4.14
CA ILE A 61 2.52 7.47 3.80
C ILE A 61 1.70 7.67 5.07
N ALA A 62 1.86 6.81 6.07
CA ALA A 62 1.07 6.85 7.30
C ALA A 62 1.29 8.15 8.08
N VAL A 63 2.54 8.57 8.24
CA VAL A 63 2.87 9.82 8.95
C VAL A 63 2.68 11.06 8.08
N GLY A 64 2.62 10.89 6.77
CA GLY A 64 2.51 11.99 5.83
C GLY A 64 3.86 12.67 5.69
N LEU A 65 4.84 11.94 5.17
CA LEU A 65 6.16 12.43 4.82
C LEU A 65 6.49 11.96 3.40
N PHE A 66 6.84 12.89 2.52
CA PHE A 66 7.00 12.65 1.08
C PHE A 66 5.80 11.93 0.46
N THR A 67 4.59 12.23 0.95
CA THR A 67 3.37 11.44 0.70
C THR A 67 3.15 11.15 -0.78
N ARG A 68 3.31 12.17 -1.63
CA ARG A 68 3.09 12.04 -3.08
C ARG A 68 4.03 11.01 -3.71
N ALA A 69 5.33 11.14 -3.44
CA ALA A 69 6.35 10.27 -3.99
C ALA A 69 6.24 8.86 -3.40
N ALA A 70 6.10 8.75 -2.07
CA ALA A 70 5.99 7.46 -1.40
C ALA A 70 4.76 6.67 -1.88
N ALA A 71 3.60 7.32 -1.98
CA ALA A 71 2.38 6.70 -2.46
C ALA A 71 2.44 6.33 -3.95
N PHE A 72 3.09 7.14 -4.79
CA PHE A 72 3.27 6.79 -6.20
C PHE A 72 4.11 5.53 -6.36
N VAL A 73 5.23 5.42 -5.62
CA VAL A 73 6.06 4.21 -5.63
C VAL A 73 5.29 3.02 -5.06
N ALA A 74 4.61 3.18 -3.92
CA ALA A 74 3.82 2.11 -3.31
C ALA A 74 2.70 1.60 -4.23
N SER A 75 2.06 2.50 -4.99
CA SER A 75 1.11 2.15 -6.04
C SER A 75 1.75 1.24 -7.10
N GLY A 76 2.95 1.60 -7.58
CA GLY A 76 3.72 0.80 -8.52
C GLY A 76 4.12 -0.58 -7.96
N VAL A 77 4.55 -0.64 -6.69
CA VAL A 77 4.87 -1.92 -6.02
C VAL A 77 3.67 -2.86 -6.01
N MET A 78 2.47 -2.33 -5.74
CA MET A 78 1.23 -3.11 -5.73
C MET A 78 0.74 -3.49 -7.12
N ALA A 79 0.94 -2.64 -8.13
CA ALA A 79 0.71 -2.99 -9.52
C ALA A 79 1.61 -4.18 -9.94
N VAL A 80 2.90 -4.12 -9.61
CA VAL A 80 3.84 -5.23 -9.84
C VAL A 80 3.41 -6.47 -9.07
N ALA A 81 3.02 -6.33 -7.80
CA ALA A 81 2.61 -7.46 -6.98
C ALA A 81 1.37 -8.18 -7.54
N TYR A 82 0.40 -7.42 -8.01
CA TYR A 82 -0.76 -7.98 -8.69
C TYR A 82 -0.34 -8.68 -9.98
N PHE A 83 0.44 -8.00 -10.82
CA PHE A 83 0.78 -8.53 -12.13
C PHE A 83 1.82 -9.67 -12.13
N GLN A 84 2.57 -9.87 -11.05
CA GLN A 84 3.58 -10.93 -10.96
C GLN A 84 3.19 -12.07 -10.02
N PHE A 85 2.50 -11.78 -8.91
CA PHE A 85 2.16 -12.80 -7.91
C PHE A 85 0.68 -13.18 -7.91
N HIS A 86 -0.19 -12.33 -8.47
CA HIS A 86 -1.63 -12.57 -8.54
C HIS A 86 -2.14 -12.66 -9.98
N LYS A 87 -1.27 -12.56 -10.99
CA LYS A 87 -1.57 -13.20 -12.27
C LYS A 87 -1.55 -14.68 -11.98
N GLY A 88 -2.73 -15.26 -11.73
CA GLY A 88 -2.93 -16.67 -12.04
C GLY A 88 -2.32 -16.89 -13.41
N TYR A 89 -1.51 -17.94 -13.57
CA TYR A 89 -0.58 -18.22 -14.66
C TYR A 89 -1.18 -18.25 -16.10
N VAL A 90 -2.36 -17.68 -16.33
CA VAL A 90 -3.21 -17.90 -17.48
C VAL A 90 -4.10 -16.66 -17.70
N LEU A 91 -3.92 -15.95 -18.84
CA LEU A 91 -4.91 -14.99 -19.36
C LEU A 91 -6.15 -15.71 -19.94
N GLU A 92 -6.16 -17.04 -19.95
CA GLU A 92 -7.35 -17.82 -20.32
C GLU A 92 -8.38 -17.79 -19.18
N GLY A 93 -9.63 -17.61 -19.58
CA GLY A 93 -10.76 -17.56 -18.65
C GLY A 93 -10.72 -16.37 -17.69
N TYR A 94 -11.16 -16.60 -16.46
CA TYR A 94 -11.38 -15.58 -15.44
C TYR A 94 -10.21 -15.41 -14.45
N GLY A 95 -9.04 -16.00 -14.72
CA GLY A 95 -7.88 -16.01 -13.81
C GLY A 95 -7.27 -14.63 -13.52
N TRP A 96 -7.56 -13.63 -14.37
CA TRP A 96 -7.16 -12.26 -14.14
C TRP A 96 -8.09 -11.52 -13.18
N LEU A 97 -9.29 -12.01 -12.86
CA LEU A 97 -10.18 -11.29 -11.95
C LEU A 97 -9.63 -11.36 -10.50
N PRO A 98 -9.50 -10.23 -9.78
CA PRO A 98 -8.98 -10.21 -8.41
C PRO A 98 -9.68 -11.19 -7.46
N ILE A 99 -11.00 -11.33 -7.60
CA ILE A 99 -11.82 -12.26 -6.81
C ILE A 99 -11.45 -13.73 -7.03
N VAL A 100 -10.88 -14.07 -8.19
CA VAL A 100 -10.46 -15.44 -8.55
C VAL A 100 -9.03 -15.73 -8.08
N ASN A 101 -8.15 -14.73 -8.14
CA ASN A 101 -6.72 -14.89 -7.85
C ASN A 101 -6.27 -14.31 -6.50
N GLN A 102 -7.21 -13.90 -5.65
CA GLN A 102 -6.95 -13.31 -4.32
C GLN A 102 -6.16 -11.99 -4.37
N GLY A 103 -6.09 -11.33 -5.54
CA GLY A 103 -5.34 -10.10 -5.76
C GLY A 103 -6.08 -8.81 -5.39
N GLU A 104 -7.24 -8.91 -4.75
CA GLU A 104 -8.11 -7.76 -4.43
C GLU A 104 -7.37 -6.69 -3.62
N LEU A 105 -6.61 -7.09 -2.59
CA LEU A 105 -5.83 -6.15 -1.78
C LEU A 105 -4.74 -5.46 -2.59
N ALA A 106 -4.05 -6.18 -3.50
CA ALA A 106 -3.03 -5.57 -4.35
C ALA A 106 -3.66 -4.48 -5.25
N VAL A 107 -4.83 -4.74 -5.84
CA VAL A 107 -5.55 -3.76 -6.65
C VAL A 107 -6.05 -2.58 -5.81
N VAL A 108 -6.63 -2.84 -4.63
CA VAL A 108 -7.14 -1.79 -3.74
C VAL A 108 -6.01 -0.88 -3.28
N TYR A 109 -4.88 -1.42 -2.80
CA TYR A 109 -3.73 -0.60 -2.42
C TYR A 109 -3.14 0.15 -3.61
N CYS A 110 -3.05 -0.48 -4.79
CA CYS A 110 -2.55 0.16 -6.00
C CYS A 110 -3.31 1.46 -6.28
N PHE A 111 -4.65 1.41 -6.34
CA PHE A 111 -5.46 2.59 -6.66
C PHE A 111 -5.64 3.54 -5.48
N ALA A 112 -5.69 3.04 -4.25
CA ALA A 112 -5.77 3.90 -3.07
C ALA A 112 -4.49 4.74 -2.90
N PHE A 113 -3.31 4.13 -3.11
CA PHE A 113 -2.06 4.87 -3.12
C PHE A 113 -1.91 5.78 -4.33
N LEU A 114 -2.44 5.41 -5.50
CA LEU A 114 -2.50 6.32 -6.64
C LEU A 114 -3.36 7.57 -6.34
N TYR A 115 -4.48 7.38 -5.65
CA TYR A 115 -5.30 8.49 -5.16
C TYR A 115 -4.55 9.36 -4.15
N ILE A 116 -3.88 8.74 -3.16
CA ILE A 116 -3.05 9.48 -2.20
C ILE A 116 -1.92 10.24 -2.90
N ALA A 117 -1.29 9.64 -3.91
CA ALA A 117 -0.23 10.27 -4.71
C ALA A 117 -0.71 11.52 -5.46
N SER A 118 -1.93 11.46 -6.02
CA SER A 118 -2.53 12.62 -6.71
C SER A 118 -3.01 13.70 -5.74
N HIS A 119 -3.56 13.30 -4.58
CA HIS A 119 -4.11 14.21 -3.57
C HIS A 119 -3.04 14.89 -2.70
N GLY A 120 -2.00 14.16 -2.25
CA GLY A 120 -0.92 14.68 -1.39
C GLY A 120 -1.07 14.35 0.10
N GLY A 121 -0.36 15.06 0.97
CA GLY A 121 -0.30 14.77 2.41
C GLY A 121 -1.56 15.17 3.19
N GLY A 122 -2.20 16.26 2.75
CA GLY A 122 -3.33 16.87 3.44
C GLY A 122 -2.93 17.59 4.74
N LYS A 123 -3.92 18.19 5.43
CA LYS A 123 -3.68 19.10 6.57
C LYS A 123 -2.97 18.47 7.78
N ALA A 124 -2.98 17.14 7.91
CA ALA A 124 -2.36 16.39 9.00
C ALA A 124 -1.06 15.67 8.56
N SER A 125 -0.44 16.11 7.46
CA SER A 125 0.88 15.65 7.02
C SER A 125 2.00 16.31 7.83
N ILE A 126 3.08 15.58 8.09
CA ILE A 126 4.27 16.12 8.77
C ILE A 126 5.06 17.02 7.83
N ASP A 127 5.21 16.65 6.56
CA ASP A 127 5.62 17.58 5.52
C ASP A 127 4.37 18.32 5.03
N ARG A 128 4.29 19.64 5.25
CA ARG A 128 3.12 20.46 4.87
C ARG A 128 2.97 20.64 3.35
N GLY A 129 3.00 19.53 2.58
CA GLY A 129 2.91 19.48 1.12
C GLY A 129 1.49 19.35 0.60
#